data_AF-A0A1F9L0N0-F1
#
_entry.id   AF-A0A1F9L0N0-F1
#
_cell.length_a   1.000
_cell.length_b   1.000
_cell.length_c   1.000
_cell.angle_alpha   90.00
_cell.angle_beta   90.00
_cell.angle_gamma   90.00
#
_symmetry.space_group_name_H-M   'P 1'
#
loop_
_entity.id
_entity.type
_entity.pdbx_description
1 polymer ?
#
loop_
_entity_poly.entity_id
_entity_poly.type
_entity_poly.pdbx_seq_one_letter_code
_entity_poly.pdbx_strand_id
1 'polypeptide(L)'
;MYINIIHDPPTDVLEIKKKYLRIIPYLLALVLCGILLALAQIFFGLAQGDLVENIALVLFVGPGLVFFYFAEKLHDHKQLTAKQEKEIEDFRQKDPLIAVYCAKVALLGRRLIKAEYDACKARIEDL
;
A
#
# COMPACT_ATOMS: atom_id res chain seq x y z
N MET A 1 -3.52 3.19 5.90
CA MET A 1 -4.67 4.07 5.56
C MET A 1 -5.54 4.16 6.80
N TYR A 2 -5.95 5.34 7.26
CA TYR A 2 -6.85 5.42 8.41
C TYR A 2 -8.28 5.12 7.96
N ILE A 3 -8.87 4.06 8.51
CA ILE A 3 -10.26 3.67 8.24
C ILE A 3 -11.05 3.84 9.53
N ASN A 4 -12.09 4.65 9.47
CA ASN A 4 -13.04 4.80 10.56
C ASN A 4 -14.30 3.99 10.21
N ILE A 5 -14.56 2.94 10.98
CA ILE A 5 -15.70 2.04 10.75
C ILE A 5 -17.07 2.70 11.04
N ILE A 6 -17.09 3.91 11.60
CA ILE A 6 -18.31 4.71 11.79
C ILE A 6 -18.72 5.39 10.49
N HIS A 7 -17.76 5.66 9.59
CA HIS A 7 -18.00 6.32 8.31
C HIS A 7 -18.28 5.29 7.20
N ASP A 8 -18.71 5.78 6.04
CA ASP A 8 -18.94 4.91 4.89
C ASP A 8 -17.64 4.29 4.37
N PRO A 9 -17.68 3.02 3.96
CA PRO A 9 -16.51 2.34 3.44
C PRO A 9 -16.04 2.99 2.14
N PRO A 10 -14.71 3.05 1.91
CA PRO A 10 -14.17 3.61 0.67
C PRO A 10 -14.66 2.80 -0.54
N THR A 11 -15.20 3.50 -1.54
CA THR A 11 -15.74 2.90 -2.77
C THR A 11 -14.64 2.59 -3.78
N ASP A 12 -13.58 3.40 -3.81
CA ASP A 12 -12.57 3.40 -4.88
C ASP A 12 -11.34 2.52 -4.59
N VAL A 13 -11.44 1.60 -3.63
CA VAL A 13 -10.32 0.74 -3.17
C VAL A 13 -9.64 -0.01 -4.33
N LEU A 14 -10.44 -0.50 -5.30
CA LEU A 14 -9.94 -1.20 -6.48
C LEU A 14 -9.24 -0.26 -7.46
N GLU A 15 -9.76 0.95 -7.66
CA GLU A 15 -9.15 1.95 -8.55
C GLU A 15 -7.84 2.47 -7.97
N ILE A 16 -7.81 2.72 -6.67
CA ILE A 16 -6.61 3.13 -5.93
C ILE A 16 -5.52 2.05 -6.06
N LYS A 17 -5.88 0.77 -5.85
CA LYS A 17 -4.97 -0.35 -6.06
C LYS A 17 -4.41 -0.40 -7.48
N LYS A 18 -5.27 -0.25 -8.51
CA LYS A 18 -4.84 -0.22 -9.93
C LYS A 18 -3.90 0.95 -10.20
N LYS A 19 -4.18 2.13 -9.66
CA LYS A 19 -3.34 3.32 -9.81
C LYS A 19 -1.94 3.09 -9.25
N TYR A 20 -1.82 2.52 -8.05
CA TYR A 20 -0.52 2.17 -7.47
C TYR A 20 0.21 1.09 -8.27
N LEU A 21 -0.49 0.04 -8.72
CA LEU A 21 0.08 -1.03 -9.54
C LEU A 21 0.62 -0.51 -10.87
N ARG A 22 0.00 0.54 -11.44
CA ARG A 22 0.49 1.21 -12.65
C ARG A 22 1.73 2.08 -12.40
N ILE A 23 1.87 2.69 -11.23
CA ILE A 23 3.00 3.58 -10.90
C ILE A 23 4.27 2.80 -10.52
N ILE A 24 4.10 1.64 -9.87
CA ILE A 24 5.19 0.75 -9.45
C ILE A 24 6.23 0.45 -10.56
N PRO A 25 5.88 0.05 -11.80
CA PRO A 25 6.88 -0.23 -12.82
C PRO A 25 7.69 1.01 -13.23
N TYR A 26 7.10 2.21 -13.21
CA TYR A 26 7.82 3.45 -13.51
C TYR A 26 8.86 3.77 -12.42
N LEU A 27 8.51 3.56 -11.15
CA LEU A 27 9.45 3.71 -10.04
C LEU A 27 10.58 2.70 -10.12
N LEU A 28 10.27 1.44 -10.46
CA LEU A 28 11.27 0.40 -10.63
C LEU A 28 12.22 0.71 -11.79
N ALA A 29 11.69 1.22 -12.91
CA ALA A 29 12.50 1.65 -14.04
C ALA A 29 13.44 2.82 -13.68
N LEU A 30 12.97 3.78 -12.87
CA LEU A 30 13.80 4.87 -12.35
C LEU A 30 14.94 4.35 -11.45
N VAL A 31 14.64 3.43 -10.53
CA VAL A 31 15.68 2.80 -9.68
C VAL A 31 16.70 2.06 -10.54
N LEU A 32 16.24 1.28 -11.53
CA LEU A 32 17.12 0.58 -12.47
C LEU A 32 17.98 1.55 -13.29
N CYS A 33 17.44 2.70 -13.69
CA CYS A 33 18.19 3.75 -14.36
C CYS A 33 19.31 4.30 -13.48
N GLY A 34 19.04 4.56 -12.19
CA GLY A 34 20.06 4.95 -11.22
C GLY A 34 21.18 3.91 -11.08
N ILE A 35 20.83 2.62 -11.01
CA ILE A 35 21.80 1.51 -10.93
C ILE A 35 22.65 1.44 -12.21
N LEU A 36 22.03 1.54 -13.38
CA LEU A 36 22.75 1.51 -14.66
C LEU A 36 23.70 2.69 -14.82
N LEU A 37 23.32 3.89 -14.37
CA LEU A 37 24.19 5.05 -14.35
C LEU A 37 25.40 4.84 -13.43
N ALA A 38 25.18 4.30 -12.23
CA ALA A 38 26.27 3.97 -11.30
C ALA A 38 27.23 2.91 -11.89
N LEU A 39 26.70 1.85 -12.51
CA LEU A 39 27.51 0.85 -13.19
C LEU A 39 28.28 1.44 -14.38
N ALA A 40 27.65 2.29 -15.18
CA ALA A 40 28.31 2.95 -16.30
C ALA A 40 29.48 3.83 -15.83
N GLN A 41 29.36 4.52 -14.69
CA GLN A 41 30.49 5.27 -14.12
C GLN A 41 31.66 4.35 -13.76
N ILE A 42 31.39 3.20 -13.14
CA ILE A 42 32.42 2.21 -12.77
C ILE A 42 33.10 1.63 -14.01
N PHE A 43 32.33 1.25 -15.04
CA PHE A 43 32.86 0.58 -16.23
C PHE A 43 33.58 1.52 -17.19
N PHE A 44 33.09 2.74 -17.39
CA PHE A 44 33.65 3.69 -18.35
C PHE A 44 34.67 4.66 -17.75
N GLY A 45 34.91 4.62 -16.44
CA GLY A 45 35.87 5.49 -15.77
C GLY A 45 35.54 6.99 -15.95
N LEU A 46 34.27 7.31 -16.19
CA LEU A 46 33.78 8.68 -16.27
C LEU A 46 34.08 9.37 -14.94
N ALA A 47 34.86 10.45 -15.00
CA ALA A 47 35.29 11.20 -13.83
C ALA A 47 34.13 11.38 -12.83
N GLN A 48 34.41 11.11 -11.55
CA GLN A 48 33.53 11.30 -10.41
C GLN A 48 33.17 12.80 -10.28
N GLY A 49 32.29 13.28 -11.16
CA GLY A 49 31.69 14.59 -11.03
C GLY A 49 30.58 14.48 -9.99
N ASP A 50 30.67 15.28 -8.93
CA ASP A 50 29.65 15.41 -7.87
C ASP A 50 28.21 15.44 -8.42
N LEU A 51 28.04 16.03 -9.61
CA LEU A 51 26.75 16.17 -10.28
C LEU A 51 26.15 14.82 -10.72
N VAL A 52 26.95 13.91 -11.30
CA VAL A 52 26.46 12.61 -11.79
C VAL A 52 26.19 11.66 -10.64
N GLU A 53 27.04 11.70 -9.61
CA GLU A 53 26.87 10.89 -8.39
C GLU A 53 25.61 11.34 -7.61
N ASN A 54 25.40 12.65 -7.46
CA ASN A 54 24.18 13.18 -6.87
C ASN A 54 22.91 12.81 -7.68
N ILE A 55 22.97 12.84 -9.01
CA ILE A 55 21.84 12.43 -9.86
C ILE A 55 21.54 10.94 -9.68
N ALA A 56 22.55 10.07 -9.68
CA ALA A 56 22.38 8.63 -9.50
C ALA A 56 21.77 8.32 -8.11
N LEU A 57 22.24 9.03 -7.07
CA LEU A 57 21.76 8.87 -5.71
C LEU A 57 20.30 9.35 -5.57
N VAL A 58 19.94 10.48 -6.17
CA VAL A 58 18.55 10.98 -6.19
C VAL A 58 17.62 10.03 -6.97
N LEU A 59 18.07 9.50 -8.11
CA LEU A 59 17.33 8.53 -8.93
C LEU A 59 17.16 7.17 -8.24
N PHE A 60 18.02 6.85 -7.29
CA PHE A 60 17.90 5.63 -6.49
C PHE A 60 17.01 5.85 -5.25
N VAL A 61 17.36 6.84 -4.41
CA VAL A 61 16.74 7.07 -3.10
C VAL A 61 15.33 7.61 -3.23
N GLY A 62 15.10 8.60 -4.10
CA GLY A 62 13.78 9.23 -4.25
C GLY A 62 12.71 8.21 -4.68
N PRO A 63 12.89 7.54 -5.83
CA PRO A 63 11.98 6.50 -6.31
C PRO A 63 11.89 5.30 -5.36
N GLY A 64 12.98 4.93 -4.67
CA GLY A 64 12.99 3.86 -3.67
C GLY A 64 12.09 4.15 -2.46
N LEU A 65 12.16 5.36 -1.91
CA LEU A 65 11.29 5.79 -0.81
C LEU A 65 9.82 5.83 -1.24
N VAL A 66 9.55 6.38 -2.43
CA VAL A 66 8.20 6.45 -2.99
C VAL A 66 7.65 5.04 -3.25
N PHE A 67 8.49 4.12 -3.75
CA PHE A 67 8.13 2.72 -3.92
C PHE A 67 7.78 2.05 -2.59
N PHE A 68 8.60 2.24 -1.55
CA PHE A 68 8.33 1.67 -0.23
C PHE A 68 7.01 2.16 0.34
N TYR A 69 6.76 3.48 0.27
CA TYR A 69 5.50 4.09 0.70
C TYR A 69 4.29 3.54 -0.06
N PHE A 70 4.40 3.37 -1.39
CA PHE A 70 3.31 2.78 -2.17
C PHE A 70 3.14 1.29 -1.93
N ALA A 71 4.21 0.54 -1.71
CA ALA A 71 4.16 -0.89 -1.39
C ALA A 71 3.47 -1.13 -0.05
N GLU A 72 3.77 -0.31 0.96
CA GLU A 72 3.10 -0.32 2.25
C GLU A 72 1.60 0.00 2.09
N LYS A 73 1.26 1.06 1.36
CA LYS A 73 -0.15 1.37 1.02
C LYS A 73 -0.84 0.25 0.25
N LEU A 74 -0.14 -0.47 -0.63
CA LEU A 74 -0.71 -1.61 -1.36
C LEU A 74 -1.01 -2.78 -0.43
N HIS A 75 -0.21 -2.94 0.63
CA HIS A 75 -0.39 -3.98 1.63
C HIS A 75 -1.70 -3.81 2.40
N ASP A 76 -2.09 -2.56 2.69
CA ASP A 76 -3.38 -2.21 3.30
C ASP A 76 -4.59 -2.65 2.46
N HIS A 77 -4.41 -2.76 1.15
CA HIS A 77 -5.45 -3.14 0.17
C HIS A 77 -5.43 -4.64 -0.15
N LYS A 78 -4.65 -5.44 0.60
CA LYS A 78 -4.67 -6.90 0.45
C LYS A 78 -6.02 -7.45 0.90
N GLN A 79 -6.43 -8.52 0.22
CA GLN A 79 -7.56 -9.32 0.65
C GLN A 79 -7.23 -10.00 1.99
N LEU A 80 -8.26 -10.19 2.80
CA LEU A 80 -8.15 -10.91 4.05
C LEU A 80 -7.82 -12.38 3.80
N THR A 81 -7.04 -12.94 4.71
CA THR A 81 -6.84 -14.38 4.79
C THR A 81 -8.07 -15.05 5.37
N ALA A 82 -8.26 -16.36 5.10
CA ALA A 82 -9.40 -17.12 5.64
C ALA A 82 -9.49 -17.07 7.19
N LYS A 83 -8.36 -16.91 7.88
CA LYS A 83 -8.33 -16.72 9.34
C LYS A 83 -8.92 -15.36 9.74
N GLN A 84 -8.52 -14.30 9.06
CA GLN A 84 -9.02 -12.94 9.31
C GLN A 84 -10.50 -12.80 8.94
N GLU A 85 -10.96 -13.47 7.88
CA GLU A 85 -12.39 -13.49 7.54
C GLU A 85 -13.24 -14.14 8.65
N LYS A 86 -12.73 -15.20 9.31
CA LYS A 86 -13.40 -15.81 10.47
C LYS A 86 -13.42 -14.87 11.69
N GLU A 87 -12.30 -14.23 11.98
CA GLU A 87 -12.23 -13.27 13.10
C GLU A 87 -13.16 -12.08 12.91
N ILE A 88 -13.37 -11.62 11.67
CA ILE A 88 -14.39 -10.60 11.37
C ILE A 88 -15.79 -11.08 11.74
N GLU A 89 -16.11 -12.33 11.45
CA GLU A 89 -17.43 -12.88 11.79
C GLU A 89 -17.64 -12.89 13.32
N ASP A 90 -16.59 -13.23 14.08
CA ASP A 90 -16.61 -13.13 15.55
C ASP A 90 -16.77 -11.67 16.01
N PHE A 91 -16.12 -10.71 15.34
CA PHE A 91 -16.24 -9.28 15.66
C PHE A 91 -17.64 -8.73 15.36
N ARG A 92 -18.31 -9.20 14.31
CA ARG A 92 -19.70 -8.83 13.99
C ARG A 92 -20.68 -9.21 15.09
N GLN A 93 -20.43 -10.32 15.78
CA GLN A 93 -21.27 -10.76 16.90
C GLN A 93 -21.04 -9.91 18.16
N LYS A 94 -19.83 -9.33 18.30
CA LYS A 94 -19.43 -8.54 19.47
C LYS A 94 -19.79 -7.05 19.37
N ASP A 95 -19.69 -6.45 18.18
CA ASP A 95 -20.05 -5.05 17.96
C ASP A 95 -21.01 -4.92 16.74
N PRO A 96 -22.26 -4.49 16.95
CA PRO A 96 -23.23 -4.31 15.86
C PRO A 96 -22.76 -3.27 14.82
N LEU A 97 -21.89 -2.33 15.18
CA LEU A 97 -21.34 -1.36 14.22
C LEU A 97 -20.40 -2.02 13.20
N ILE A 98 -19.66 -3.04 13.61
CA ILE A 98 -18.84 -3.83 12.69
C ILE A 98 -19.73 -4.61 11.72
N ALA A 99 -20.85 -5.15 12.19
CA ALA A 99 -21.85 -5.80 11.33
C ALA A 99 -22.44 -4.83 10.30
N VAL A 100 -22.82 -3.62 10.73
CA VAL A 100 -23.31 -2.56 9.83
C VAL A 100 -22.26 -2.17 8.81
N TYR A 101 -21.01 -1.94 9.22
CA TYR A 101 -19.92 -1.59 8.31
C TYR A 101 -19.67 -2.69 7.28
N CYS A 102 -19.65 -3.96 7.71
CA CYS A 102 -19.52 -5.11 6.84
C CYS A 102 -20.65 -5.22 5.81
N ALA A 103 -21.90 -4.93 6.21
CA ALA A 103 -23.03 -4.91 5.30
C ALA A 103 -22.88 -3.81 4.24
N LYS A 104 -22.42 -2.61 4.63
CA LYS A 104 -22.11 -1.53 3.67
C LYS A 104 -21.04 -1.95 2.66
N VAL A 105 -19.98 -2.63 3.11
CA VAL A 105 -18.91 -3.15 2.22
C VAL A 105 -19.47 -4.21 1.26
N ALA A 106 -20.36 -5.08 1.72
CA ALA A 106 -21.02 -6.08 0.89
C ALA A 106 -21.95 -5.45 -0.16
N LEU A 107 -22.65 -4.36 0.16
CA LEU A 107 -23.47 -3.60 -0.79
C LEU A 107 -22.63 -2.99 -1.93
N LEU A 108 -21.37 -2.65 -1.65
CA LEU A 108 -20.41 -2.21 -2.66
C LEU A 108 -19.88 -3.36 -3.54
N GLY A 109 -20.32 -4.60 -3.31
CA GLY A 109 -19.94 -5.77 -4.11
C GLY A 109 -18.48 -6.20 -3.94
N ARG A 110 -17.80 -5.74 -2.88
CA ARG A 110 -16.40 -6.07 -2.60
C ARG A 110 -16.23 -6.77 -1.25
N ARG A 111 -15.10 -7.45 -1.09
CA ARG A 111 -14.66 -7.98 0.21
C ARG A 111 -13.96 -6.90 1.03
N LEU A 112 -13.89 -7.12 2.33
CA LEU A 112 -13.09 -6.32 3.25
C LEU A 112 -11.60 -6.42 2.88
N ILE A 113 -10.89 -5.33 3.10
CA ILE A 113 -9.42 -5.27 2.95
C ILE A 113 -8.74 -5.31 4.31
N LYS A 114 -7.42 -5.55 4.30
CA LYS A 114 -6.60 -5.61 5.52
C LYS A 114 -6.76 -4.36 6.40
N ALA A 115 -6.73 -3.15 5.82
CA ALA A 115 -6.90 -1.93 6.61
C ALA A 115 -8.28 -1.83 7.31
N GLU A 116 -9.33 -2.40 6.72
CA GLU A 116 -10.67 -2.43 7.34
C GLU A 116 -10.71 -3.44 8.48
N TYR A 117 -10.04 -4.58 8.31
CA TYR A 117 -9.86 -5.55 9.39
C TYR A 117 -9.08 -4.97 10.56
N ASP A 118 -7.96 -4.27 10.30
CA ASP A 118 -7.15 -3.67 11.36
C ASP A 118 -7.97 -2.62 12.13
N ALA A 119 -8.83 -1.85 11.44
CA ALA A 119 -9.75 -0.90 12.07
C ALA A 119 -10.84 -1.59 12.91
N CYS A 120 -11.43 -2.67 12.40
CA CYS A 120 -12.39 -3.48 13.17
C CYS A 120 -11.75 -4.13 14.40
N LYS A 121 -10.48 -4.56 14.29
CA LYS A 121 -9.73 -5.14 15.40
C LYS A 121 -9.44 -4.10 16.48
N ALA A 122 -8.92 -2.92 16.08
CA ALA A 122 -8.64 -1.83 17.01
C ALA A 122 -9.89 -1.40 17.79
N ARG A 123 -11.05 -1.33 17.12
CA ARG A 123 -12.35 -1.08 17.74
C ARG A 123 -12.69 -2.08 18.85
N ILE A 124 -12.48 -3.37 18.60
CA ILE A 124 -12.77 -4.45 19.56
C ILE A 124 -11.75 -4.44 20.71
N GLU A 125 -10.51 -4.05 20.45
CA GLU A 125 -9.47 -3.91 21.48
C GLU A 125 -9.69 -2.67 22.38
N ASP A 126 -10.31 -1.62 21.85
CA ASP A 126 -10.69 -0.40 22.59
C ASP A 126 -12.00 -0.57 23.42
N LEU A 127 -12.75 -1.67 23.23
CA LEU A 127 -14.02 -2.00 23.90
C LEU A 127 -13.80 -2.80 25.20
#